data_AF-A0A5A9EWB9-F1
#
_entry.id   AF-A0A5A9EWB9-F1
#
_cell.length_a   1.000
_cell.length_b   1.000
_cell.length_c   1.000
_cell.angle_alpha   90.00
_cell.angle_beta   90.00
_cell.angle_gamma   90.00
#
_symmetry.space_group_name_H-M   'P 1'
#
loop_
_entity.id
_entity.type
_entity.pdbx_description
1 polymer ?
#
loop_
_entity_poly.entity_id
_entity_poly.type
_entity_poly.pdbx_seq_one_letter_code
_entity_poly.pdbx_strand_id
1 'polypeptide(L)'
;MDQIVPDRRPRTASPSSAAPPAGSHANRGASKSWLGGALLTALLLGLIALSIRSVSGNLTFVLLGSVGLVVGAFHYLFPGSQFFTLALTNFIGVYACIFVFFLESNFHNINPLAQGIAFVLPLIAFLGGAWWRAEDIRRIVMSRRLREGGHFDRIFLWMAPVWGIGALTFLVPAQDMEAQAVGAVFLLAMSAIAAIVALVSRDIAVFLLDAGLLFEGFFQQSARLVLPAFAFLTFYSLCIILFGAIYTIMDRFMAEPNFVIEGVRRDISFAEGIYFSIVTFATVGYGDIHPVSGPVRLICGVEIIMGVLLLLFGFSAIIGHARPVGRQDRNDPL
;
A
#
# COMPACT_ATOMS: atom_id res chain seq x y z
N MET A 1 12.40 3.40 93.69
CA MET A 1 13.06 4.68 93.41
C MET A 1 12.49 5.24 92.11
N ASP A 2 11.39 5.99 92.23
CA ASP A 2 11.30 7.39 91.77
C ASP A 2 12.13 7.81 90.54
N GLN A 3 11.50 8.02 89.37
CA GLN A 3 11.03 9.36 88.93
C GLN A 3 10.71 9.47 87.41
N ILE A 4 9.53 10.03 87.14
CA ILE A 4 9.21 11.15 86.21
C ILE A 4 9.23 10.93 84.68
N VAL A 5 8.03 11.08 84.10
CA VAL A 5 7.71 11.39 82.69
C VAL A 5 7.90 12.90 82.44
N PRO A 6 8.33 13.35 81.23
CA PRO A 6 7.35 14.08 80.41
C PRO A 6 7.47 13.87 78.88
N ASP A 7 6.32 13.51 78.30
CA ASP A 7 5.65 14.05 77.12
C ASP A 7 6.42 14.98 76.15
N ARG A 8 6.51 14.56 74.86
CA ARG A 8 6.62 15.47 73.70
C ARG A 8 5.78 14.95 72.51
N ARG A 9 4.60 15.55 72.39
CA ARG A 9 3.70 15.80 71.22
C ARG A 9 4.06 15.26 69.82
N PRO A 10 3.03 14.92 68.99
CA PRO A 10 3.19 14.30 67.68
C PRO A 10 3.54 15.30 66.57
N ARG A 11 4.45 14.90 65.67
CA ARG A 11 4.74 15.61 64.42
C ARG A 11 3.56 15.47 63.46
N THR A 12 3.17 16.62 62.96
CA THR A 12 2.10 16.94 62.01
C THR A 12 2.18 16.15 60.70
N ALA A 13 1.01 15.71 60.24
CA ALA A 13 0.75 15.16 58.92
C ALA A 13 1.15 16.12 57.80
N SER A 14 1.81 15.61 56.76
CA SER A 14 1.91 16.22 55.43
C SER A 14 0.95 15.50 54.47
N PRO A 15 0.11 16.23 53.71
CA PRO A 15 -0.95 15.63 52.91
C PRO A 15 -0.42 14.99 51.62
N SER A 16 -1.18 13.98 51.17
CA SER A 16 -1.04 13.19 49.96
C SER A 16 -0.59 13.97 48.71
N SER A 17 0.52 13.55 48.10
CA SER A 17 0.75 13.81 46.68
C SER A 17 -0.13 12.85 45.87
N ALA A 18 -1.29 13.36 45.48
CA ALA A 18 -2.21 12.70 44.57
C ALA A 18 -1.48 12.32 43.27
N ALA A 19 -1.56 11.05 42.90
CA ALA A 19 -1.18 10.57 41.57
C ALA A 19 -2.00 11.34 40.50
N PRO A 20 -1.38 11.83 39.42
CA PRO A 20 -2.14 12.48 38.36
C PRO A 20 -3.07 11.45 37.68
N PRO A 21 -4.31 11.84 37.32
CA PRO A 21 -5.26 10.92 36.72
C PRO A 21 -4.77 10.47 35.35
N ALA A 22 -4.64 9.15 35.18
CA ALA A 22 -4.47 8.51 33.88
C ALA A 22 -5.75 8.73 33.06
N GLY A 23 -5.72 9.67 32.12
CA GLY A 23 -6.84 9.88 31.22
C GLY A 23 -6.58 10.95 30.16
N SER A 24 -6.77 10.55 28.89
CA SER A 24 -7.11 11.40 27.73
C SER A 24 -6.04 11.84 26.71
N HIS A 25 -4.86 11.24 26.62
CA HIS A 25 -3.94 11.49 25.49
C HIS A 25 -3.89 10.41 24.39
N ALA A 26 -4.70 9.36 24.46
CA ALA A 26 -4.61 8.22 23.54
C ALA A 26 -5.51 8.27 22.29
N ASN A 27 -5.97 9.43 21.81
CA ASN A 27 -6.91 9.45 20.67
C ASN A 27 -6.60 10.42 19.51
N ARG A 28 -5.46 11.14 19.53
CA ARG A 28 -5.12 12.09 18.44
C ARG A 28 -4.26 11.49 17.31
N GLY A 29 -3.66 10.30 17.51
CA GLY A 29 -2.95 9.57 16.46
C GLY A 29 -3.86 8.67 15.59
N ALA A 30 -5.03 8.30 16.11
CA ALA A 30 -5.91 7.32 15.48
C ALA A 30 -6.69 7.86 14.27
N SER A 31 -6.96 9.16 14.20
CA SER A 31 -7.80 9.74 13.11
C SER A 31 -7.08 9.88 11.76
N LYS A 32 -5.74 9.86 11.71
CA LYS A 32 -4.99 10.26 10.51
C LYS A 32 -4.65 9.12 9.52
N SER A 33 -4.65 7.86 9.95
CA SER A 33 -4.19 6.73 9.13
C SER A 33 -5.21 6.30 8.05
N TRP A 34 -6.51 6.29 8.36
CA TRP A 34 -7.56 5.91 7.40
C TRP A 34 -7.64 6.90 6.21
N LEU A 35 -7.48 8.20 6.50
CA LEU A 35 -7.40 9.24 5.48
C LEU A 35 -6.31 8.95 4.45
N GLY A 36 -5.19 8.33 4.87
CA GLY A 36 -4.11 7.95 3.96
C GLY A 36 -4.52 6.88 2.94
N GLY A 37 -5.22 5.83 3.37
CA GLY A 37 -5.70 4.77 2.47
C GLY A 37 -6.80 5.24 1.51
N ALA A 38 -7.71 6.07 2.01
CA ALA A 38 -8.73 6.74 1.20
C ALA A 38 -8.11 7.68 0.16
N LEU A 39 -7.12 8.49 0.57
CA LEU A 39 -6.40 9.40 -0.32
C LEU A 39 -5.57 8.66 -1.37
N LEU A 40 -4.90 7.57 -1.01
CA LEU A 40 -4.16 6.73 -1.95
C LEU A 40 -5.09 6.15 -3.03
N THR A 41 -6.26 5.63 -2.64
CA THR A 41 -7.21 5.09 -3.60
C THR A 41 -7.82 6.20 -4.47
N ALA A 42 -8.13 7.35 -3.89
CA ALA A 42 -8.59 8.51 -4.66
C ALA A 42 -7.53 8.99 -5.67
N LEU A 43 -6.26 8.98 -5.27
CA LEU A 43 -5.13 9.30 -6.16
C LEU A 43 -5.01 8.28 -7.30
N LEU A 44 -5.08 6.98 -6.99
CA LEU A 44 -5.02 5.91 -7.99
C LEU A 44 -6.18 6.02 -8.99
N LEU A 45 -7.41 6.21 -8.50
CA LEU A 45 -8.59 6.45 -9.35
C LEU A 45 -8.47 7.73 -10.17
N GLY A 46 -7.89 8.78 -9.60
CA GLY A 46 -7.58 10.02 -10.31
C GLY A 46 -6.58 9.81 -11.44
N LEU A 47 -5.51 9.04 -11.21
CA LEU A 47 -4.52 8.68 -12.24
C LEU A 47 -5.16 7.84 -13.36
N ILE A 48 -6.01 6.87 -13.01
CA ILE A 48 -6.75 6.06 -13.98
C ILE A 48 -7.67 6.94 -14.81
N ALA A 49 -8.45 7.83 -14.16
CA ALA A 49 -9.33 8.75 -14.85
C ALA A 49 -8.58 9.70 -15.80
N LEU A 50 -7.39 10.19 -15.41
CA LEU A 50 -6.53 10.99 -16.27
C LEU A 50 -5.91 10.18 -17.42
N SER A 51 -5.70 8.88 -17.24
CA SER A 51 -5.13 8.01 -18.25
C SER A 51 -6.11 7.67 -19.37
N ILE A 52 -7.42 7.74 -19.15
CA ILE A 52 -8.42 7.24 -20.09
C ILE A 52 -9.08 8.41 -20.83
N ARG A 53 -8.78 8.53 -22.12
CA ARG A 53 -9.30 9.60 -22.98
C ARG A 53 -10.83 9.58 -23.17
N SER A 54 -11.48 8.45 -22.94
CA SER A 54 -12.92 8.22 -23.19
C SER A 54 -13.82 8.37 -21.97
N VAL A 55 -13.26 8.52 -20.77
CA VAL A 55 -14.07 8.65 -19.55
C VAL A 55 -14.68 10.06 -19.50
N SER A 56 -16.00 10.13 -19.64
CA SER A 56 -16.73 11.38 -19.39
C SER A 56 -16.46 11.86 -17.96
N GLY A 57 -16.23 13.17 -17.77
CA GLY A 57 -15.94 13.73 -16.44
C GLY A 57 -16.98 13.34 -15.37
N ASN A 58 -18.24 13.13 -15.77
CA ASN A 58 -19.33 12.67 -14.91
C ASN A 58 -19.06 11.29 -14.28
N LEU A 59 -18.49 10.33 -15.02
CA LEU A 59 -18.19 9.01 -14.50
C LEU A 59 -17.09 9.08 -13.43
N THR A 60 -16.07 9.92 -13.61
CA THR A 60 -15.02 10.13 -12.60
C THR A 60 -15.59 10.63 -11.28
N PHE A 61 -16.56 11.55 -11.31
CA PHE A 61 -17.25 12.00 -10.10
C PHE A 61 -18.08 10.89 -9.45
N VAL A 62 -18.75 10.05 -10.24
CA VAL A 62 -19.50 8.90 -9.73
C VAL A 62 -18.57 7.87 -9.08
N LEU A 63 -17.42 7.56 -9.71
CA LEU A 63 -16.41 6.66 -9.18
C LEU A 63 -15.88 7.16 -7.83
N LEU A 64 -15.38 8.39 -7.77
CA LEU A 64 -14.83 8.98 -6.55
C LEU A 64 -15.90 9.15 -5.45
N GLY A 65 -17.08 9.63 -5.82
CA GLY A 65 -18.18 9.87 -4.89
C GLY A 65 -18.71 8.59 -4.25
N SER A 66 -18.86 7.52 -5.05
CA SER A 66 -19.33 6.23 -4.55
C SER A 66 -18.30 5.52 -3.68
N VAL A 67 -16.99 5.61 -3.97
CA VAL A 67 -15.94 5.14 -3.07
C VAL A 67 -16.06 5.85 -1.72
N GLY A 68 -16.11 7.18 -1.72
CA GLY A 68 -16.25 7.97 -0.50
C GLY A 68 -17.50 7.59 0.32
N LEU A 69 -18.64 7.43 -0.35
CA LEU A 69 -19.91 7.08 0.28
C LEU A 69 -19.89 5.67 0.89
N VAL A 70 -19.43 4.66 0.13
CA VAL A 70 -19.36 3.27 0.60
C VAL A 70 -18.41 3.16 1.79
N VAL A 71 -17.23 3.77 1.67
CA VAL A 71 -16.22 3.75 2.73
C VAL A 71 -16.74 4.46 3.98
N GLY A 72 -17.40 5.62 3.83
CA GLY A 72 -18.02 6.34 4.94
C GLY A 72 -19.15 5.55 5.62
N ALA A 73 -20.02 4.93 4.83
CA ALA A 73 -21.11 4.09 5.34
C ALA A 73 -20.60 2.87 6.12
N PHE A 74 -19.57 2.18 5.61
CA PHE A 74 -18.94 1.06 6.32
C PHE A 74 -18.22 1.50 7.60
N HIS A 75 -17.60 2.69 7.61
CA HIS A 75 -17.00 3.23 8.82
C HIS A 75 -18.04 3.47 9.93
N TYR A 76 -19.25 3.92 9.54
CA TYR A 76 -20.37 4.07 10.46
C TYR A 76 -20.93 2.71 10.93
N LEU A 77 -21.03 1.72 10.03
CA LEU A 77 -21.62 0.41 10.35
C LEU A 77 -20.71 -0.48 11.23
N PHE A 78 -19.40 -0.42 10.99
CA PHE A 78 -18.38 -1.25 11.64
C PHE A 78 -17.26 -0.39 12.27
N PRO A 79 -17.55 0.38 13.32
CA PRO A 79 -16.55 1.19 14.01
C PRO A 79 -15.56 0.25 14.72
N GLY A 80 -14.28 0.26 14.31
CA GLY A 80 -13.23 -0.42 15.10
C GLY A 80 -12.01 -0.97 14.37
N SER A 81 -11.97 -1.06 13.03
CA SER A 81 -10.73 -1.47 12.34
C SER A 81 -10.42 -0.59 11.13
N GLN A 82 -9.39 0.24 11.28
CA GLN A 82 -8.92 1.16 10.24
C GLN A 82 -8.41 0.40 9.00
N PHE A 83 -7.81 -0.77 9.24
CA PHE A 83 -7.27 -1.60 8.17
C PHE A 83 -8.35 -2.31 7.36
N PHE A 84 -9.51 -2.63 7.94
CA PHE A 84 -10.67 -3.06 7.16
C PHE A 84 -11.09 -1.98 6.17
N THR A 85 -11.16 -0.73 6.64
CA THR A 85 -11.55 0.37 5.77
C THR A 85 -10.52 0.60 4.66
N LEU A 86 -9.22 0.45 4.94
CA LEU A 86 -8.15 0.47 3.93
C LEU A 86 -8.29 -0.68 2.92
N ALA A 87 -8.51 -1.91 3.39
CA ALA A 87 -8.75 -3.08 2.53
C ALA A 87 -9.98 -2.90 1.64
N LEU A 88 -11.08 -2.39 2.20
CA LEU A 88 -12.31 -2.05 1.47
C LEU A 88 -12.02 -1.02 0.37
N THR A 89 -11.28 0.03 0.69
CA THR A 89 -10.98 1.10 -0.26
C THR A 89 -10.13 0.56 -1.42
N ASN A 90 -9.10 -0.24 -1.12
CA ASN A 90 -8.29 -0.89 -2.14
C ASN A 90 -9.11 -1.86 -3.02
N PHE A 91 -10.01 -2.64 -2.42
CA PHE A 91 -10.86 -3.58 -3.16
C PHE A 91 -11.84 -2.85 -4.10
N ILE A 92 -12.43 -1.73 -3.66
CA ILE A 92 -13.25 -0.88 -4.52
C ILE A 92 -12.41 -0.28 -5.65
N GLY A 93 -11.15 0.10 -5.37
CA GLY A 93 -10.20 0.56 -6.38
C GLY A 93 -9.95 -0.50 -7.47
N VAL A 94 -9.66 -1.74 -7.07
CA VAL A 94 -9.50 -2.88 -8.00
C VAL A 94 -10.77 -3.11 -8.81
N TYR A 95 -11.95 -3.09 -8.18
CA TYR A 95 -13.23 -3.19 -8.86
C TYR A 95 -13.41 -2.07 -9.90
N ALA A 96 -13.07 -0.83 -9.58
CA ALA A 96 -13.17 0.29 -10.51
C ALA A 96 -12.23 0.13 -11.72
N CYS A 97 -11.00 -0.34 -11.51
CA CYS A 97 -10.08 -0.66 -12.62
C CYS A 97 -10.69 -1.69 -13.57
N ILE A 98 -11.21 -2.80 -13.00
CA ILE A 98 -11.79 -3.89 -13.78
C ILE A 98 -13.04 -3.41 -14.52
N PHE A 99 -13.92 -2.66 -13.85
CA PHE A 99 -15.14 -2.11 -14.46
C PHE A 99 -14.83 -1.25 -15.68
N VAL A 100 -13.86 -0.35 -15.54
CA VAL A 100 -13.42 0.53 -16.61
C VAL A 100 -12.79 -0.25 -17.76
N PHE A 101 -11.97 -1.26 -17.45
CA PHE A 101 -11.43 -2.18 -18.46
C PHE A 101 -12.53 -2.88 -19.26
N PHE A 102 -13.59 -3.37 -18.62
CA PHE A 102 -14.74 -3.98 -19.32
C PHE A 102 -15.51 -2.98 -20.18
N LEU A 103 -15.63 -1.75 -19.71
CA LEU A 103 -16.29 -0.67 -20.44
C LEU A 103 -15.53 -0.35 -21.74
N GLU A 104 -14.21 -0.31 -21.69
CA GLU A 104 -13.36 -0.04 -22.87
C GLU A 104 -13.22 -1.26 -23.80
N SER A 105 -13.17 -2.48 -23.26
CA SER A 105 -12.96 -3.69 -24.06
C SER A 105 -14.24 -4.25 -24.69
N ASN A 106 -15.33 -4.37 -23.92
CA ASN A 106 -16.53 -5.08 -24.35
C ASN A 106 -17.71 -4.14 -24.65
N PHE A 107 -17.81 -3.00 -23.98
CA PHE A 107 -19.05 -2.21 -23.93
C PHE A 107 -18.87 -0.79 -24.44
N HIS A 108 -18.74 -0.67 -25.76
CA HIS A 108 -18.57 0.61 -26.45
C HIS A 108 -19.91 1.39 -26.51
N ASN A 109 -19.85 2.72 -26.45
CA ASN A 109 -20.99 3.62 -26.69
C ASN A 109 -22.20 3.47 -25.74
N ILE A 110 -21.99 3.09 -24.48
CA ILE A 110 -23.06 3.09 -23.46
C ILE A 110 -23.34 4.51 -22.95
N ASN A 111 -24.61 4.84 -22.69
CA ASN A 111 -25.00 6.11 -22.06
C ASN A 111 -24.25 6.32 -20.72
N PRO A 112 -23.59 7.48 -20.49
CA PRO A 112 -22.87 7.78 -19.25
C PRO A 112 -23.70 7.55 -17.97
N LEU A 113 -25.00 7.80 -18.00
CA LEU A 113 -25.88 7.54 -16.84
C LEU A 113 -26.00 6.03 -16.55
N ALA A 114 -26.13 5.20 -17.58
CA ALA A 114 -26.18 3.75 -17.41
C ALA A 114 -24.84 3.20 -16.88
N GLN A 115 -23.72 3.77 -17.33
CA GLN A 115 -22.39 3.44 -16.78
C GLN A 115 -22.31 3.75 -15.27
N GLY A 116 -22.78 4.93 -14.86
CA GLY A 116 -22.82 5.32 -13.45
C GLY A 116 -23.72 4.42 -12.60
N ILE A 117 -24.93 4.11 -13.08
CA ILE A 117 -25.87 3.20 -12.39
C ILE A 117 -25.25 1.82 -12.24
N ALA A 118 -24.72 1.26 -13.33
CA ALA A 118 -24.06 -0.03 -13.36
C ALA A 118 -22.91 -0.11 -12.35
N PHE A 119 -22.08 0.94 -12.28
CA PHE A 119 -20.96 0.99 -11.35
C PHE A 119 -21.39 0.90 -9.89
N VAL A 120 -22.42 1.66 -9.53
CA VAL A 120 -22.90 1.80 -8.15
C VAL A 120 -23.70 0.58 -7.70
N LEU A 121 -24.32 -0.16 -8.62
CA LEU A 121 -25.25 -1.24 -8.31
C LEU A 121 -24.64 -2.37 -7.45
N PRO A 122 -23.48 -2.98 -7.78
CA PRO A 122 -22.85 -3.96 -6.90
C PRO A 122 -22.39 -3.39 -5.56
N LEU A 123 -22.01 -2.11 -5.52
CA LEU A 123 -21.59 -1.44 -4.28
C LEU A 123 -22.76 -1.28 -3.31
N ILE A 124 -23.94 -0.89 -3.81
CA ILE A 124 -25.17 -0.83 -3.01
C ILE A 124 -25.60 -2.22 -2.56
N ALA A 125 -25.55 -3.22 -3.45
CA ALA A 125 -25.84 -4.61 -3.09
C ALA A 125 -24.91 -5.13 -1.99
N PHE A 126 -23.63 -4.81 -2.06
CA PHE A 126 -22.66 -5.14 -1.03
C PHE A 126 -22.99 -4.46 0.30
N LEU A 127 -23.22 -3.14 0.30
CA LEU A 127 -23.63 -2.38 1.48
C LEU A 127 -24.91 -2.93 2.11
N GLY A 128 -25.95 -3.17 1.31
CA GLY A 128 -27.22 -3.71 1.77
C GLY A 128 -27.09 -5.11 2.35
N GLY A 129 -26.34 -5.99 1.69
CA GLY A 129 -26.07 -7.34 2.19
C GLY A 129 -25.24 -7.34 3.47
N ALA A 130 -24.23 -6.48 3.56
CA ALA A 130 -23.42 -6.31 4.77
C ALA A 130 -24.24 -5.72 5.92
N TRP A 131 -25.17 -4.81 5.64
CA TRP A 131 -26.06 -4.24 6.66
C TRP A 131 -27.07 -5.27 7.17
N TRP A 132 -27.67 -6.06 6.29
CA TRP A 132 -28.58 -7.14 6.69
C TRP A 132 -27.92 -8.16 7.62
N ARG A 133 -26.63 -8.44 7.39
CA ARG A 133 -25.84 -9.43 8.16
C ARG A 133 -24.89 -8.77 9.17
N ALA A 134 -25.15 -7.52 9.55
CA ALA A 134 -24.22 -6.73 10.36
C ALA A 134 -23.96 -7.36 11.75
N GLU A 135 -24.96 -7.99 12.37
CA GLU A 135 -24.80 -8.64 13.67
C GLU A 135 -23.85 -9.85 13.62
N ASP A 136 -23.99 -10.70 12.59
CA ASP A 136 -23.12 -11.85 12.37
C ASP A 136 -21.68 -11.42 12.09
N ILE A 137 -21.50 -10.42 11.23
CA ILE A 137 -20.18 -9.86 10.91
C ILE A 137 -19.56 -9.25 12.19
N ARG A 138 -20.34 -8.50 12.99
CA ARG A 138 -19.86 -7.89 14.23
C ARG A 138 -19.44 -8.95 15.27
N ARG A 139 -20.16 -10.07 15.37
CA ARG A 139 -19.75 -11.21 16.22
C ARG A 139 -18.41 -11.79 15.78
N ILE A 140 -18.20 -11.94 14.47
CA ILE A 140 -16.93 -12.43 13.91
C ILE A 140 -15.78 -11.46 14.24
N VAL A 141 -15.99 -10.14 14.06
CA VAL A 141 -15.00 -9.09 14.41
C VAL A 141 -14.65 -9.11 15.90
N MET A 142 -15.64 -9.27 16.78
CA MET A 142 -15.43 -9.25 18.23
C MET A 142 -14.73 -10.51 18.75
N SER A 143 -14.86 -11.63 18.03
CA SER A 143 -14.30 -12.90 18.48
C SER A 143 -12.76 -12.96 18.50
N ARG A 144 -12.06 -12.04 17.80
CA ARG A 144 -10.61 -11.67 17.83
C ARG A 144 -9.53 -12.71 18.19
N ARG A 145 -9.86 -14.00 18.25
CA ARG A 145 -8.93 -15.10 18.56
C ARG A 145 -8.84 -15.98 17.34
N LEU A 146 -7.70 -15.83 16.66
CA LEU A 146 -6.96 -16.92 16.03
C LEU A 146 -7.84 -17.87 15.22
N ARG A 147 -8.18 -17.47 13.99
CA ARG A 147 -8.37 -18.48 12.95
C ARG A 147 -6.99 -19.02 12.58
N GLU A 148 -6.51 -19.94 13.41
CA GLU A 148 -5.45 -20.86 13.03
C GLU A 148 -5.93 -21.61 11.77
N GLY A 149 -5.06 -21.60 10.75
CA GLY A 149 -5.12 -22.33 9.48
C GLY A 149 -6.41 -23.08 9.13
N GLY A 150 -7.08 -22.65 8.07
CA GLY A 150 -8.05 -23.51 7.38
C GLY A 150 -8.88 -22.80 6.33
N HIS A 151 -8.46 -22.96 5.07
CA HIS A 151 -9.22 -22.73 3.81
C HIS A 151 -9.13 -21.35 3.15
N PHE A 152 -7.92 -20.84 2.84
CA PHE A 152 -7.76 -19.78 1.83
C PHE A 152 -8.42 -20.14 0.48
N ASP A 153 -8.43 -21.42 0.11
CA ASP A 153 -8.98 -21.90 -1.17
C ASP A 153 -10.49 -21.65 -1.28
N ARG A 154 -11.24 -21.77 -0.18
CA ARG A 154 -12.70 -21.51 -0.16
C ARG A 154 -13.01 -20.01 -0.22
N ILE A 155 -12.06 -19.15 0.16
CA ILE A 155 -12.24 -17.70 0.13
C ILE A 155 -12.20 -17.17 -1.31
N PHE A 156 -11.54 -17.81 -2.26
CA PHE A 156 -11.57 -17.33 -3.66
C PHE A 156 -12.73 -17.93 -4.47
N LEU A 157 -13.27 -19.07 -4.04
CA LEU A 157 -14.36 -19.77 -4.74
C LEU A 157 -15.63 -18.95 -4.88
N TRP A 158 -15.95 -18.05 -3.94
CA TRP A 158 -17.13 -17.19 -4.06
C TRP A 158 -17.01 -16.12 -5.15
N MET A 159 -15.79 -15.80 -5.60
CA MET A 159 -15.56 -14.85 -6.69
C MET A 159 -15.79 -15.50 -8.06
N ALA A 160 -15.76 -16.84 -8.15
CA ALA A 160 -15.86 -17.55 -9.43
C ALA A 160 -17.12 -17.22 -10.24
N PRO A 161 -18.32 -17.08 -9.65
CA PRO A 161 -19.51 -16.65 -10.40
C PRO A 161 -19.39 -15.24 -10.98
N VAL A 162 -18.75 -14.30 -10.26
CA VAL A 162 -18.53 -12.93 -10.73
C VAL A 162 -17.56 -12.92 -11.91
N TRP A 163 -16.46 -13.66 -11.80
CA TRP A 163 -15.52 -13.87 -12.91
C TRP A 163 -16.18 -14.57 -14.10
N GLY A 164 -17.05 -15.54 -13.84
CA GLY A 164 -17.83 -16.24 -14.85
C GLY A 164 -18.71 -15.29 -15.65
N ILE A 165 -19.46 -14.41 -14.98
CA ILE A 165 -20.27 -13.39 -15.67
C ILE A 165 -19.38 -12.46 -16.50
N GLY A 166 -18.28 -11.97 -15.92
CA GLY A 166 -17.33 -11.13 -16.64
C GLY A 166 -16.79 -11.82 -17.90
N ALA A 167 -16.35 -13.07 -17.80
CA ALA A 167 -15.87 -13.85 -18.93
C ALA A 167 -16.95 -14.06 -20.01
N LEU A 168 -18.19 -14.35 -19.60
CA LEU A 168 -19.32 -14.51 -20.52
C LEU A 168 -19.61 -13.23 -21.32
N THR A 169 -19.29 -12.03 -20.80
CA THR A 169 -19.48 -10.79 -21.56
C THR A 169 -18.60 -10.69 -22.81
N PHE A 170 -17.45 -11.37 -22.85
CA PHE A 170 -16.58 -11.40 -24.05
C PHE A 170 -17.16 -12.24 -25.19
N LEU A 171 -18.10 -13.14 -24.89
CA LEU A 171 -18.78 -13.95 -25.91
C LEU A 171 -19.93 -13.19 -26.58
N VAL A 172 -20.30 -12.02 -26.06
CA VAL A 172 -21.37 -11.20 -26.62
C VAL A 172 -20.80 -10.40 -27.81
N PRO A 173 -21.39 -10.52 -29.02
CA PRO A 173 -20.94 -9.78 -30.20
C PRO A 173 -21.40 -8.31 -30.13
N ALA A 174 -20.89 -7.57 -29.14
CA ALA A 174 -21.32 -6.21 -28.84
C ALA A 174 -21.09 -5.20 -29.98
N GLN A 175 -20.21 -5.52 -30.95
CA GLN A 175 -19.93 -4.69 -32.12
C GLN A 175 -21.06 -4.73 -33.17
N ASP A 176 -21.82 -5.82 -33.23
CA ASP A 176 -22.90 -6.02 -34.22
C ASP A 176 -24.29 -5.68 -33.66
N MET A 177 -24.35 -5.27 -32.39
CA MET A 177 -25.60 -5.01 -31.67
C MET A 177 -25.98 -3.53 -31.66
N GLU A 178 -27.27 -3.25 -31.62
CA GLU A 178 -27.78 -1.90 -31.42
C GLU A 178 -27.37 -1.36 -30.04
N ALA A 179 -27.06 -0.06 -29.94
CA ALA A 179 -26.54 0.56 -28.71
C ALA A 179 -27.46 0.35 -27.48
N GLN A 180 -28.78 0.28 -27.68
CA GLN A 180 -29.74 -0.01 -26.62
C GLN A 180 -29.61 -1.45 -26.10
N ALA A 181 -29.42 -2.41 -27.01
CA ALA A 181 -29.27 -3.82 -26.66
C ALA A 181 -27.96 -4.07 -25.91
N VAL A 182 -26.86 -3.42 -26.33
CA VAL A 182 -25.57 -3.46 -25.61
C VAL A 182 -25.72 -2.91 -24.18
N GLY A 183 -26.41 -1.77 -24.03
CA GLY A 183 -26.69 -1.19 -22.71
C GLY A 183 -27.54 -2.10 -21.81
N ALA A 184 -28.54 -2.78 -22.37
CA ALA A 184 -29.38 -3.73 -21.64
C ALA A 184 -28.59 -4.96 -21.17
N VAL A 185 -27.76 -5.55 -22.04
CA VAL A 185 -26.88 -6.68 -21.68
C VAL A 185 -25.91 -6.27 -20.56
N PHE A 186 -25.32 -5.08 -20.67
CA PHE A 186 -24.42 -4.55 -19.66
C PHE A 186 -25.11 -4.39 -18.29
N LEU A 187 -26.29 -3.76 -18.25
CA LEU A 187 -27.05 -3.60 -17.01
C LEU A 187 -27.52 -4.94 -16.43
N LEU A 188 -27.88 -5.91 -17.28
CA LEU A 188 -28.25 -7.26 -16.85
C LEU A 188 -27.06 -7.99 -16.22
N ALA A 189 -25.88 -7.94 -16.84
CA ALA A 189 -24.66 -8.52 -16.29
C ALA A 189 -24.31 -7.90 -14.93
N MET A 190 -24.39 -6.56 -14.83
CA MET A 190 -24.10 -5.84 -13.59
C MET A 190 -25.15 -6.10 -12.50
N SER A 191 -26.41 -6.31 -12.87
CA SER A 191 -27.48 -6.72 -11.94
C SER A 191 -27.27 -8.14 -11.43
N ALA A 192 -26.84 -9.07 -12.30
CA ALA A 192 -26.50 -10.44 -11.90
C ALA A 192 -25.29 -10.45 -10.95
N ILE A 193 -24.24 -9.66 -11.24
CA ILE A 193 -23.11 -9.46 -10.34
C ILE A 193 -23.58 -8.88 -9.01
N ALA A 194 -24.42 -7.85 -9.01
CA ALA A 194 -24.95 -7.24 -7.79
C ALA A 194 -25.75 -8.24 -6.95
N ALA A 195 -26.59 -9.09 -7.56
CA ALA A 195 -27.32 -10.13 -6.83
C ALA A 195 -26.38 -11.13 -6.15
N ILE A 196 -25.35 -11.59 -6.86
CA ILE A 196 -24.33 -12.49 -6.30
C ILE A 196 -23.58 -11.80 -5.15
N VAL A 197 -23.16 -10.56 -5.35
CA VAL A 197 -22.46 -9.76 -4.33
C VAL A 197 -23.33 -9.57 -3.08
N ALA A 198 -24.64 -9.35 -3.23
CA ALA A 198 -25.56 -9.26 -2.09
C ALA A 198 -25.64 -10.59 -1.32
N LEU A 199 -25.76 -11.72 -2.04
CA LEU A 199 -25.84 -13.07 -1.47
C LEU A 199 -24.57 -13.45 -0.69
N VAL A 200 -23.41 -13.10 -1.25
CA VAL A 200 -22.09 -13.44 -0.72
C VAL A 200 -21.46 -12.31 0.11
N SER A 201 -22.19 -11.21 0.34
CA SER A 201 -21.73 -10.03 1.10
C SER A 201 -21.05 -10.35 2.44
N ARG A 202 -21.50 -11.40 3.14
CA ARG A 202 -20.87 -11.88 4.37
C ARG A 202 -19.44 -12.37 4.15
N ASP A 203 -19.22 -13.22 3.15
CA ASP A 203 -17.88 -13.79 2.89
C ASP A 203 -16.93 -12.70 2.38
N ILE A 204 -17.45 -11.74 1.59
CA ILE A 204 -16.72 -10.53 1.18
C ILE A 204 -16.28 -9.73 2.41
N ALA A 205 -17.20 -9.44 3.33
CA ALA A 205 -16.89 -8.68 4.54
C ALA A 205 -15.86 -9.39 5.42
N VAL A 206 -15.96 -10.72 5.58
CA VAL A 206 -14.98 -11.52 6.31
C VAL A 206 -13.61 -11.49 5.62
N PHE A 207 -13.57 -11.67 4.29
CA PHE A 207 -12.32 -11.56 3.54
C PHE A 207 -11.67 -10.18 3.70
N LEU A 208 -12.44 -9.09 3.63
CA LEU A 208 -11.93 -7.74 3.82
C LEU A 208 -11.41 -7.51 5.24
N LEU A 209 -12.00 -8.16 6.24
CA LEU A 209 -11.49 -8.14 7.62
C LEU A 209 -10.16 -8.89 7.72
N ASP A 210 -10.09 -10.09 7.17
CA ASP A 210 -8.86 -10.90 7.17
C ASP A 210 -7.73 -10.21 6.39
N ALA A 211 -8.05 -9.65 5.21
CA ALA A 211 -7.13 -8.84 4.42
C ALA A 211 -6.69 -7.58 5.18
N GLY A 212 -7.61 -6.91 5.87
CA GLY A 212 -7.30 -5.77 6.73
C GLY A 212 -6.31 -6.14 7.84
N LEU A 213 -6.52 -7.26 8.53
CA LEU A 213 -5.61 -7.75 9.57
C LEU A 213 -4.24 -8.15 9.01
N LEU A 214 -4.21 -8.77 7.83
CA LEU A 214 -2.97 -9.06 7.11
C LEU A 214 -2.22 -7.77 6.77
N PHE A 215 -2.92 -6.76 6.27
CA PHE A 215 -2.36 -5.43 6.02
C PHE A 215 -1.86 -4.79 7.31
N GLU A 216 -2.56 -4.92 8.43
CA GLU A 216 -2.10 -4.43 9.74
C GLU A 216 -0.74 -5.02 10.10
N GLY A 217 -0.63 -6.36 10.04
CA GLY A 217 0.64 -7.05 10.29
C GLY A 217 1.74 -6.64 9.31
N PHE A 218 1.42 -6.57 8.03
CA PHE A 218 2.35 -6.16 6.98
C PHE A 218 2.83 -4.72 7.17
N PHE A 219 1.94 -3.74 7.33
CA PHE A 219 2.30 -2.33 7.51
C PHE A 219 3.11 -2.11 8.79
N GLN A 220 2.77 -2.81 9.88
CA GLN A 220 3.58 -2.77 11.10
C GLN A 220 4.99 -3.33 10.86
N GLN A 221 5.12 -4.38 10.05
CA GLN A 221 6.42 -4.93 9.67
C GLN A 221 7.18 -3.99 8.73
N SER A 222 6.52 -3.44 7.70
CA SER A 222 7.10 -2.47 6.77
C SER A 222 7.56 -1.20 7.48
N ALA A 223 6.80 -0.69 8.45
CA ALA A 223 7.17 0.50 9.22
C ALA A 223 8.49 0.33 9.96
N ARG A 224 8.80 -0.88 10.45
CA ARG A 224 10.09 -1.20 11.08
C ARG A 224 11.25 -1.19 10.08
N LEU A 225 10.97 -1.48 8.81
CA LEU A 225 11.95 -1.47 7.74
C LEU A 225 12.23 -0.06 7.19
N VAL A 226 11.36 0.93 7.44
CA VAL A 226 11.53 2.29 6.91
C VAL A 226 12.85 2.92 7.36
N LEU A 227 13.20 2.80 8.65
CA LEU A 227 14.43 3.40 9.18
C LEU A 227 15.71 2.78 8.58
N PRO A 228 15.90 1.43 8.57
CA PRO A 228 17.07 0.84 7.93
C PRO A 228 17.06 1.02 6.41
N ALA A 229 15.90 1.01 5.75
CA ALA A 229 15.81 1.29 4.32
C ALA A 229 16.20 2.73 3.99
N PHE A 230 15.80 3.71 4.80
CA PHE A 230 16.19 5.11 4.63
C PHE A 230 17.69 5.32 4.84
N ALA A 231 18.27 4.68 5.86
CA ALA A 231 19.72 4.69 6.06
C ALA A 231 20.44 4.07 4.85
N PHE A 232 20.01 2.88 4.41
CA PHE A 232 20.55 2.22 3.22
C PHE A 232 20.46 3.11 1.98
N LEU A 233 19.29 3.69 1.70
CA LEU A 233 19.08 4.57 0.54
C LEU A 233 19.96 5.82 0.62
N THR A 234 20.19 6.36 1.82
CA THR A 234 21.07 7.51 2.03
C THR A 234 22.52 7.16 1.69
N PHE A 235 23.04 6.03 2.17
CA PHE A 235 24.38 5.56 1.81
C PHE A 235 24.48 5.21 0.32
N TYR A 236 23.46 4.55 -0.24
CA TYR A 236 23.37 4.21 -1.65
C TYR A 236 23.46 5.46 -2.53
N SER A 237 22.66 6.49 -2.22
CA SER A 237 22.66 7.77 -2.93
C SER A 237 23.99 8.52 -2.77
N LEU A 238 24.60 8.48 -1.57
CA LEU A 238 25.89 9.12 -1.31
C LEU A 238 27.01 8.45 -2.11
N CYS A 239 27.03 7.13 -2.22
CA CYS A 239 27.97 6.42 -3.07
C CYS A 239 27.80 6.81 -4.54
N ILE A 240 26.56 6.86 -5.04
CA ILE A 240 26.30 7.28 -6.43
C ILE A 240 26.83 8.68 -6.72
N ILE A 241 26.54 9.64 -5.83
CA ILE A 241 27.00 11.02 -5.99
C ILE A 241 28.53 11.09 -5.90
N LEU A 242 29.14 10.33 -4.98
CA LEU A 242 30.58 10.26 -4.82
C LEU A 242 31.27 9.73 -6.09
N PHE A 243 30.81 8.60 -6.63
CA PHE A 243 31.40 8.03 -7.85
C PHE A 243 31.14 8.91 -9.07
N GLY A 244 29.93 9.44 -9.23
CA GLY A 244 29.63 10.44 -10.26
C GLY A 244 30.57 11.65 -10.21
N ALA A 245 30.85 12.17 -9.00
CA ALA A 245 31.82 13.24 -8.80
C ALA A 245 33.25 12.78 -9.15
N ILE A 246 33.68 11.59 -8.70
CA ILE A 246 34.99 11.03 -9.03
C ILE A 246 35.18 10.94 -10.55
N TYR A 247 34.19 10.45 -11.31
CA TYR A 247 34.27 10.36 -12.77
C TYR A 247 34.51 11.73 -13.42
N THR A 248 33.76 12.75 -12.99
CA THR A 248 33.94 14.11 -13.52
C THR A 248 35.28 14.74 -13.13
N ILE A 249 35.77 14.46 -11.91
CA ILE A 249 37.07 14.91 -11.43
C ILE A 249 38.18 14.24 -12.24
N MET A 250 38.06 12.94 -12.52
CA MET A 250 39.03 12.22 -13.32
C MET A 250 39.14 12.78 -14.73
N ASP A 251 38.01 13.05 -15.40
CA ASP A 251 38.03 13.69 -16.72
C ASP A 251 38.65 15.09 -16.66
N ARG A 252 38.35 15.88 -15.61
CA ARG A 252 38.90 17.24 -15.47
C ARG A 252 40.42 17.31 -15.39
N PHE A 253 41.07 16.29 -14.81
CA PHE A 253 42.52 16.27 -14.60
C PHE A 253 43.30 15.45 -15.63
N MET A 254 42.61 14.78 -16.56
CA MET A 254 43.24 13.97 -17.60
C MET A 254 43.35 14.73 -18.92
N ALA A 255 44.40 14.45 -19.69
CA ALA A 255 44.64 15.10 -20.97
C ALA A 255 43.72 14.59 -22.10
N GLU A 256 43.24 13.35 -21.98
CA GLU A 256 42.26 12.77 -22.90
C GLU A 256 40.99 12.36 -22.15
N PRO A 257 39.81 12.43 -22.80
CA PRO A 257 38.57 11.99 -22.17
C PRO A 257 38.59 10.49 -21.83
N ASN A 258 38.09 10.14 -20.64
CA ASN A 258 38.11 8.76 -20.17
C ASN A 258 36.86 7.96 -20.56
N PHE A 259 35.83 8.61 -21.12
CA PHE A 259 34.56 8.01 -21.49
C PHE A 259 34.21 8.17 -22.97
N VAL A 260 33.41 7.23 -23.46
CA VAL A 260 32.65 7.35 -24.71
C VAL A 260 31.18 7.45 -24.34
N ILE A 261 30.53 8.50 -24.82
CA ILE A 261 29.13 8.83 -24.55
C ILE A 261 28.42 8.91 -25.90
N GLU A 262 27.43 8.02 -26.11
CA GLU A 262 26.70 7.89 -27.38
C GLU A 262 27.64 7.72 -28.60
N GLY A 263 28.75 7.01 -28.41
CA GLY A 263 29.74 6.74 -29.46
C GLY A 263 30.77 7.86 -29.68
N VAL A 264 30.69 8.98 -28.95
CA VAL A 264 31.67 10.08 -29.03
C VAL A 264 32.57 10.10 -27.81
N ARG A 265 33.89 10.18 -28.01
CA ARG A 265 34.86 10.34 -26.93
C ARG A 265 34.94 11.81 -26.50
N ARG A 266 34.40 12.12 -25.32
CA ARG A 266 34.35 13.48 -24.75
C ARG A 266 34.23 13.42 -23.23
N ASP A 267 34.44 14.56 -22.59
CA ASP A 267 34.34 14.69 -21.14
C ASP A 267 32.90 14.41 -20.67
N ILE A 268 32.81 13.72 -19.53
CA ILE A 268 31.56 13.41 -18.86
C ILE A 268 31.08 14.59 -18.01
N SER A 269 29.83 15.01 -18.20
CA SER A 269 29.20 16.00 -17.33
C SER A 269 28.82 15.39 -15.97
N PHE A 270 28.56 16.23 -14.97
CA PHE A 270 28.17 15.75 -13.64
C PHE A 270 26.87 14.94 -13.64
N ALA A 271 25.87 15.36 -14.43
CA ALA A 271 24.63 14.63 -14.57
C ALA A 271 24.84 13.26 -15.23
N GLU A 272 25.68 13.19 -16.26
CA GLU A 272 26.06 11.94 -16.92
C GLU A 272 26.88 11.03 -16.01
N GLY A 273 27.76 11.60 -15.17
CA GLY A 273 28.53 10.85 -14.17
C GLY A 273 27.62 10.21 -13.11
N ILE A 274 26.63 10.95 -12.60
CA ILE A 274 25.60 10.39 -11.70
C ILE A 274 24.81 9.30 -12.41
N TYR A 275 24.35 9.55 -13.64
CA TYR A 275 23.59 8.57 -14.40
C TYR A 275 24.39 7.28 -14.65
N PHE A 276 25.64 7.40 -15.10
CA PHE A 276 26.55 6.26 -15.29
C PHE A 276 26.77 5.49 -13.98
N SER A 277 26.95 6.20 -12.87
CA SER A 277 27.07 5.60 -11.54
C SER A 277 25.79 4.86 -11.14
N ILE A 278 24.59 5.44 -11.32
CA ILE A 278 23.31 4.77 -11.05
C ILE A 278 23.20 3.46 -11.82
N VAL A 279 23.48 3.50 -13.12
CA VAL A 279 23.35 2.36 -14.04
C VAL A 279 24.37 1.27 -13.73
N THR A 280 25.59 1.65 -13.34
CA THR A 280 26.66 0.73 -12.94
C THR A 280 26.37 0.10 -11.57
N PHE A 281 26.00 0.91 -10.59
CA PHE A 281 25.69 0.48 -9.22
C PHE A 281 24.45 -0.42 -9.17
N ALA A 282 23.44 -0.15 -10.01
CA ALA A 282 22.27 -0.99 -10.19
C ALA A 282 22.53 -2.23 -11.07
N THR A 283 23.75 -2.40 -11.60
CA THR A 283 24.15 -3.50 -12.49
C THR A 283 23.35 -3.59 -13.80
N VAL A 284 22.77 -2.48 -14.26
CA VAL A 284 21.93 -2.42 -15.47
C VAL A 284 22.78 -2.34 -16.74
N GLY A 285 23.75 -1.42 -16.78
CA GLY A 285 24.72 -1.29 -17.86
C GLY A 285 24.13 -1.12 -19.28
N TYR A 286 23.34 -0.08 -19.53
CA TYR A 286 22.72 0.16 -20.85
C TYR A 286 23.72 0.28 -22.02
N GLY A 287 24.97 0.69 -21.75
CA GLY A 287 26.07 0.74 -22.72
C GLY A 287 26.18 2.03 -23.53
N ASP A 288 25.29 2.99 -23.29
CA ASP A 288 25.30 4.35 -23.83
C ASP A 288 26.48 5.20 -23.33
N ILE A 289 26.94 4.93 -22.10
CA ILE A 289 28.18 5.48 -21.53
C ILE A 289 29.08 4.33 -21.10
N HIS A 290 30.35 4.35 -21.53
CA HIS A 290 31.31 3.34 -21.07
C HIS A 290 32.76 3.87 -20.93
N PRO A 291 33.51 3.33 -19.96
CA PRO A 291 34.89 3.72 -19.69
C PRO A 291 35.88 3.17 -20.72
N VAL A 292 36.74 4.03 -21.27
CA VAL A 292 37.79 3.63 -22.24
C VAL A 292 39.20 3.59 -21.65
N SER A 293 39.50 4.39 -20.61
CA SER A 293 40.85 4.43 -20.02
C SER A 293 41.05 3.38 -18.90
N GLY A 294 42.30 2.95 -18.71
CA GLY A 294 42.66 1.99 -17.66
C GLY A 294 42.31 2.46 -16.24
N PRO A 295 42.70 3.70 -15.84
CA PRO A 295 42.39 4.22 -14.50
C PRO A 295 40.89 4.27 -14.21
N VAL A 296 40.06 4.73 -15.15
CA VAL A 296 38.62 4.84 -14.91
C VAL A 296 37.95 3.47 -14.82
N ARG A 297 38.43 2.47 -15.58
CA ARG A 297 37.97 1.07 -15.47
C ARG A 297 38.26 0.48 -14.09
N LEU A 298 39.41 0.80 -13.51
CA LEU A 298 39.74 0.39 -12.14
C LEU A 298 38.74 1.00 -11.14
N ILE A 299 38.44 2.28 -11.26
CA ILE A 299 37.44 2.95 -10.40
C ILE A 299 36.05 2.35 -10.58
N CYS A 300 35.63 2.02 -11.81
CA CYS A 300 34.38 1.29 -12.05
C CYS A 300 34.39 -0.09 -11.36
N GLY A 301 35.52 -0.81 -11.38
CA GLY A 301 35.66 -2.07 -10.64
C GLY A 301 35.49 -1.89 -9.13
N VAL A 302 36.07 -0.82 -8.56
CA VAL A 302 35.89 -0.48 -7.15
C VAL A 302 34.43 -0.11 -6.84
N GLU A 303 33.77 0.66 -7.72
CA GLU A 303 32.35 0.99 -7.60
C GLU A 303 31.48 -0.28 -7.54
N ILE A 304 31.72 -1.23 -8.44
CA ILE A 304 30.97 -2.49 -8.51
C ILE A 304 31.16 -3.29 -7.20
N ILE A 305 32.40 -3.44 -6.72
CA ILE A 305 32.67 -4.15 -5.47
C ILE A 305 31.97 -3.47 -4.29
N MET A 306 32.07 -2.13 -4.21
CA MET A 306 31.39 -1.34 -3.18
C MET A 306 29.87 -1.49 -3.26
N GLY A 307 29.29 -1.51 -4.46
CA GLY A 307 27.86 -1.69 -4.66
C GLY A 307 27.36 -3.06 -4.22
N VAL A 308 28.08 -4.12 -4.58
CA VAL A 308 27.77 -5.49 -4.12
C VAL A 308 27.84 -5.60 -2.60
N LEU A 309 28.90 -5.06 -1.98
CA LEU A 309 29.04 -5.06 -0.52
C LEU A 309 27.91 -4.27 0.15
N LEU A 310 27.61 -3.07 -0.35
CA LEU A 310 26.55 -2.24 0.20
C LEU A 310 25.20 -2.94 0.11
N LEU A 311 24.86 -3.56 -1.03
CA LEU A 311 23.65 -4.36 -1.18
C LEU A 311 23.61 -5.50 -0.15
N LEU A 312 24.67 -6.30 -0.04
CA LEU A 312 24.72 -7.44 0.89
C LEU A 312 24.53 -7.00 2.35
N PHE A 313 25.25 -5.97 2.78
CA PHE A 313 25.11 -5.41 4.13
C PHE A 313 23.76 -4.73 4.34
N GLY A 314 23.25 -4.02 3.33
CA GLY A 314 21.94 -3.38 3.35
C GLY A 314 20.82 -4.39 3.58
N PHE A 315 20.80 -5.46 2.79
CA PHE A 315 19.87 -6.57 2.96
C PHE A 315 20.02 -7.24 4.32
N SER A 316 21.25 -7.53 4.76
CA SER A 316 21.50 -8.11 6.08
C SER A 316 21.01 -7.22 7.23
N ALA A 317 21.22 -5.91 7.13
CA ALA A 317 20.77 -4.95 8.14
C ALA A 317 19.24 -4.87 8.18
N ILE A 318 18.58 -4.80 7.02
CA ILE A 318 17.11 -4.79 6.89
C ILE A 318 16.51 -6.07 7.50
N ILE A 319 17.07 -7.25 7.19
CA ILE A 319 16.60 -8.54 7.72
C ILE A 319 16.91 -8.68 9.23
N GLY A 320 18.07 -8.21 9.69
CA GLY A 320 18.46 -8.25 11.09
C GLY A 320 17.52 -7.47 12.00
N HIS A 321 17.05 -6.31 11.56
CA HIS A 321 16.07 -5.49 12.28
C HIS A 321 14.62 -6.03 12.16
N ALA A 322 14.36 -6.89 11.18
CA ALA A 322 13.06 -7.54 11.02
C ALA A 322 12.85 -8.69 12.01
N ARG A 323 13.91 -9.26 12.60
CA ARG A 323 13.79 -10.32 13.61
C ARG A 323 13.27 -9.72 14.91
N PRO A 324 12.12 -10.19 15.45
CA PRO A 324 11.71 -9.82 16.79
C PRO A 324 12.85 -10.18 17.74
N VAL A 325 13.32 -9.22 18.54
CA VAL A 325 14.18 -9.51 19.68
C VAL A 325 13.38 -10.42 20.59
N GLY A 326 13.54 -11.74 20.39
CA GLY A 326 12.99 -12.75 21.26
C GLY A 326 13.52 -12.45 22.65
N ARG A 327 12.58 -12.09 23.53
CA ARG A 327 12.68 -12.05 24.99
C ARG A 327 13.96 -12.74 25.46
N GLN A 328 14.99 -11.95 25.69
CA GLN A 328 16.18 -12.40 26.38
C GLN A 328 15.68 -12.98 27.71
N ASP A 329 15.77 -14.30 27.85
CA ASP A 329 15.37 -15.00 29.06
C ASP A 329 16.20 -14.41 30.20
N ARG A 330 15.56 -13.51 30.96
CA ARG A 330 16.05 -13.02 32.24
C ARG A 330 15.79 -14.12 33.26
N ASN A 331 16.49 -15.23 33.11
CA ASN A 331 16.55 -16.36 34.03
C ASN A 331 17.85 -17.14 33.75
N ASP A 332 18.99 -16.56 34.12
CA ASP A 332 20.15 -17.35 34.52
C ASP A 332 20.52 -16.91 35.95
N PRO A 333 20.07 -17.65 36.97
CA PRO A 333 20.69 -17.66 38.27
C PRO A 333 21.61 -18.88 38.33
N LEU A 334 22.90 -18.69 38.08
CA LEU A 334 23.96 -19.54 38.62
C LEU A 334 25.13 -18.68 39.07
#